data_AF-A0A847LGM1-F1
#
_entry.id   AF-A0A847LGM1-F1
#
_cell.length_a   1.000
_cell.length_b   1.000
_cell.length_c   1.000
_cell.angle_alpha   90.00
_cell.angle_beta   90.00
_cell.angle_gamma   90.00
#
_symmetry.space_group_name_H-M   'P 1'
#
loop_
_entity.id
_entity.type
_entity.pdbx_description
1 polymer ?
#
loop_
_entity_poly.entity_id
_entity_poly.type
_entity_poly.pdbx_seq_one_letter_code
_entity_poly.pdbx_strand_id
1 'polypeptide(L)' 'MPTTRISTPAHRILQEMARHTGKSMQEVLDAAIEAYRRQRFLQETSEAFGELRADPKAWKAEQDERHLWDATLTDGQKKH' A
#
# COMPACT_ATOMS: atom_id res chain seq x y z
N MET A 1 12.60 11.70 -22.17
CA MET A 1 11.76 11.84 -20.96
C MET A 1 10.37 12.23 -21.41
N PRO A 2 9.32 11.47 -21.05
CA PRO A 2 7.94 11.88 -21.32
C PRO A 2 7.59 13.14 -20.53
N THR A 3 6.79 14.03 -21.11
CA THR A 3 6.31 15.25 -20.45
C THR A 3 4.82 15.15 -20.19
N THR A 4 4.41 15.23 -18.92
CA THR A 4 2.99 15.22 -18.54
C THR A 4 2.57 16.61 -18.08
N ARG A 5 1.43 17.09 -18.59
CA ARG A 5 0.88 18.37 -18.15
C ARG A 5 0.22 18.21 -16.79
N ILE A 6 0.60 19.06 -15.84
CA ILE A 6 -0.03 19.19 -14.52
C ILE A 6 -0.51 20.62 -14.32
N SER A 7 -1.41 20.84 -13.36
CA SER A 7 -1.90 22.17 -13.03
C SER A 7 -0.80 23.03 -12.38
N THR A 8 -0.90 24.37 -12.51
CA THR A 8 0.05 25.29 -11.85
C THR A 8 0.13 25.09 -10.33
N PRO A 9 -0.98 24.86 -9.60
CA PRO A 9 -0.91 24.53 -8.18
C PRO A 9 -0.15 23.22 -7.90
N ALA A 10 -0.41 22.15 -8.67
CA ALA A 10 0.28 20.88 -8.50
C ALA A 10 1.79 21.00 -8.76
N HIS A 11 2.18 21.79 -9.76
CA HIS A 11 3.58 22.09 -10.03
C HIS A 11 4.28 22.80 -8.86
N ARG A 12 3.63 23.77 -8.22
CA ARG A 12 4.17 24.46 -7.03
C ARG A 12 4.38 23.50 -5.86
N ILE A 13 3.37 22.66 -5.58
CA ILE A 13 3.47 21.63 -4.53
C ILE A 13 4.62 20.67 -4.83
N LEU A 14 4.74 20.20 -6.07
CA LEU A 14 5.82 19.31 -6.49
C LEU A 14 7.21 19.97 -6.31
N GLN A 15 7.32 21.26 -6.61
CA GLN A 15 8.54 22.03 -6.42
C GLN A 15 8.90 22.18 -4.94
N GLU A 16 7.93 22.48 -4.07
CA GLU A 16 8.13 22.57 -2.63
C GLU A 16 8.57 21.23 -2.02
N MET A 17 7.91 20.13 -2.41
CA MET A 17 8.27 18.79 -1.97
C MET A 17 9.69 18.41 -2.42
N ALA A 18 10.07 18.73 -3.66
CA ALA A 18 11.43 18.52 -4.16
C ALA A 18 12.47 19.29 -3.31
N ARG A 19 12.19 20.57 -3.00
CA ARG A 19 13.06 21.38 -2.14
C ARG A 19 13.20 20.82 -0.73
N HIS A 20 12.11 20.32 -0.14
CA HIS A 20 12.11 19.78 1.22
C HIS A 20 12.81 18.42 1.31
N THR A 21 12.70 17.60 0.27
CA THR A 21 13.27 16.25 0.24
C THR A 21 14.68 16.20 -0.32
N GLY A 22 15.17 17.29 -0.93
CA GLY A 22 16.46 17.34 -1.64
C GLY A 22 16.49 16.50 -2.92
N LYS A 23 15.33 16.02 -3.39
CA LYS A 23 15.18 15.19 -4.60
C LYS A 23 14.77 16.05 -5.79
N SER A 24 14.96 15.52 -7.00
CA SER A 24 14.40 16.14 -8.20
C SER A 24 12.86 16.07 -8.20
N MET A 25 12.21 17.00 -8.90
CA MET A 25 10.75 16.97 -9.08
C MET A 25 10.29 15.67 -9.77
N GLN A 26 11.13 15.06 -10.61
CA GLN A 26 10.83 13.78 -11.23
C GLN A 26 10.81 12.64 -10.20
N GLU A 27 11.84 12.51 -9.37
CA GLU A 27 11.90 11.47 -8.33
C GLU A 27 10.75 11.61 -7.32
N VAL A 28 10.35 12.84 -6.99
CA VAL A 28 9.19 13.08 -6.12
C VAL A 28 7.90 12.67 -6.81
N LEU A 29 7.74 12.99 -8.10
CA LEU A 29 6.56 12.61 -8.86
C LEU A 29 6.44 11.08 -8.99
N ASP A 30 7.54 10.40 -9.30
CA ASP A 30 7.59 8.93 -9.39
C ASP A 30 7.23 8.29 -8.04
N ALA A 31 7.81 8.80 -6.95
CA ALA A 31 7.49 8.33 -5.60
C ALA A 31 6.03 8.58 -5.22
N ALA A 32 5.45 9.72 -5.62
CA ALA A 32 4.05 10.04 -5.35
C ALA A 32 3.09 9.10 -6.10
N ILE A 33 3.39 8.79 -7.37
CA ILE A 33 2.62 7.83 -8.17
C ILE A 33 2.68 6.44 -7.53
N GLU A 34 3.86 5.98 -7.13
CA GLU A 34 4.02 4.69 -6.44
C GLU A 34 3.30 4.63 -5.10
N ALA A 35 3.34 5.72 -4.32
CA ALA A 35 2.59 5.81 -3.08
C ALA A 35 1.08 5.72 -3.32
N TYR A 36 0.56 6.45 -4.31
CA TYR A 36 -0.86 6.39 -4.67
C TYR A 36 -1.28 4.99 -5.15
N ARG A 37 -0.44 4.34 -5.97
CA ARG A 37 -0.66 2.96 -6.43
C ARG A 37 -0.77 1.99 -5.26
N ARG A 38 0.15 2.06 -4.29
CA ARG A 38 0.13 1.22 -3.07
C ARG A 38 -1.08 1.50 -2.20
N GLN A 39 -1.45 2.77 -2.04
CA GLN A 39 -2.64 3.16 -1.29
C GLN A 39 -3.91 2.57 -1.91
N ARG A 40 -4.08 2.70 -3.23
CA ARG A 40 -5.22 2.14 -3.97
C ARG A 40 -5.31 0.63 -3.82
N PHE A 41 -4.18 -0.07 -3.97
CA PHE A 41 -4.11 -1.51 -3.78
C PHE A 41 -4.53 -1.96 -2.37
N LEU A 42 -4.03 -1.27 -1.33
CA LEU A 42 -4.39 -1.56 0.06
C LEU A 42 -5.86 -1.25 0.35
N GLN A 43 -6.40 -0.19 -0.25
CA GLN A 43 -7.82 0.15 -0.12
C GLN A 43 -8.70 -0.94 -0.72
N GLU A 44 -8.42 -1.37 -1.95
CA GLU A 44 -9.17 -2.44 -2.64
C GLU A 44 -9.09 -3.76 -1.86
N THR A 45 -7.90 -4.08 -1.33
CA THR A 45 -7.71 -5.26 -0.47
C THR A 45 -8.54 -5.16 0.81
N SER A 46 -8.55 -3.98 1.44
CA SER A 46 -9.31 -3.74 2.67
C SER A 46 -10.83 -3.83 2.44
N GLU A 47 -11.31 -3.31 1.31
CA GLU A 47 -12.70 -3.41 0.88
C GLU A 47 -13.10 -4.89 0.68
N ALA A 48 -12.29 -5.66 -0.06
CA ALA A 48 -12.51 -7.10 -0.26
C ALA A 48 -12.49 -7.90 1.06
N PHE A 49 -11.59 -7.57 1.99
CA PHE A 49 -11.59 -8.17 3.33
C PHE A 49 -12.81 -7.76 4.16
N GLY A 50 -13.32 -6.54 3.97
CA GLY A 50 -14.55 -6.07 4.59
C GLY A 50 -15.76 -6.87 4.12
N GLU A 51 -15.87 -7.12 2.81
CA GLU A 51 -16.89 -7.99 2.21
C GLU A 51 -16.77 -9.43 2.73
N LEU A 52 -15.56 -9.98 2.78
CA LEU A 52 -15.31 -11.32 3.32
C LEU A 52 -15.75 -11.43 4.78
N ARG A 53 -15.44 -10.43 5.62
CA ARG A 53 -15.84 -10.38 7.03
C ARG A 53 -17.34 -10.25 7.23
N ALA A 54 -18.04 -9.63 6.28
CA ALA A 54 -19.49 -9.47 6.32
C ALA A 54 -20.24 -10.79 6.02
N ASP A 55 -19.58 -11.79 5.43
CA ASP A 55 -20.08 -13.16 5.28
C ASP A 55 -19.58 -14.04 6.45
N PRO A 56 -20.42 -14.39 7.44
CA PRO A 56 -19.98 -15.15 8.61
C PRO A 56 -19.45 -16.55 8.27
N LYS A 57 -19.95 -17.18 7.20
CA LYS A 57 -19.52 -18.52 6.80
C LYS A 57 -18.15 -18.46 6.15
N ALA A 58 -17.95 -17.54 5.20
CA ALA A 58 -16.67 -17.33 4.55
C ALA A 58 -15.61 -16.83 5.55
N TRP A 59 -15.99 -15.94 6.46
CA TRP A 59 -15.11 -15.46 7.53
C TRP A 59 -14.69 -16.55 8.51
N LYS A 60 -15.59 -17.49 8.85
CA LYS A 60 -15.23 -18.64 9.69
C LYS A 60 -14.22 -19.55 8.98
N ALA A 61 -14.41 -19.80 7.68
CA ALA A 61 -13.50 -20.62 6.89
C ALA A 61 -12.09 -20.00 6.80
N GLU A 62 -12.00 -18.68 6.56
CA GLU A 62 -10.72 -17.97 6.53
C GLU A 62 -10.00 -18.04 7.88
N GLN A 63 -10.70 -17.83 9.00
CA GLN A 63 -10.10 -17.92 10.32
C GLN A 63 -9.63 -19.34 10.65
N ASP A 64 -10.38 -20.37 10.25
CA ASP A 64 -9.98 -21.76 10.45
C ASP A 64 -8.71 -22.09 9.67
N GLU A 65 -8.62 -21.63 8.42
CA GLU A 65 -7.39 -21.73 7.63
C GLU A 65 -6.24 -20.98 8.31
N ARG A 66 -6.46 -19.72 8.71
CA ARG A 66 -5.45 -18.90 9.41
C ARG A 66 -4.92 -19.59 10.68
N HIS A 67 -5.81 -20.17 11.48
CA HIS A 67 -5.44 -20.93 12.68
C HIS A 67 -4.64 -22.20 12.37
N LEU A 68 -4.90 -22.86 11.24
CA LEU A 68 -4.07 -23.99 10.79
C LEU A 68 -2.64 -23.53 10.49
N TRP A 69 -2.49 -22.35 9.87
CA TRP A 69 -1.18 -21.77 9.56
C TRP A 69 -0.40 -21.27 10.78
N ASP A 70 -1.09 -20.89 11.87
CA ASP A 70 -0.44 -20.45 13.12
C ASP A 70 0.52 -21.51 13.69
N ALA A 71 0.32 -22.79 13.39
CA ALA A 71 1.24 -23.87 13.78
C ALA A 71 2.67 -23.69 13.23
N THR A 72 2.82 -22.97 12.11
CA THR A 72 4.12 -22.70 11.46
C THR A 72 4.75 -21.39 11.90
N LEU A 73 4.12 -20.62 12.80
CA LEU A 73 4.55 -19.28 13.18
C LEU A 73 5.96 -19.24 13.78
N THR A 74 6.38 -20.31 14.48
CA THR A 74 7.69 -20.42 15.12
C THR A 74 8.73 -21.13 14.27
N ASP A 75 8.38 -21.59 13.07
CA ASP A 75 9.30 -22.31 12.20
C ASP A 75 10.49 -21.43 11.83
N GLY A 76 11.70 -21.98 11.97
CA GLY A 76 12.95 -21.26 11.70
C GLY A 76 13.38 -20.23 12.76
N GLN A 77 12.60 -20.02 13.82
CA GLN A 77 13.03 -19.19 14.95
C GLN A 77 14.03 -19.97 15.82
N LYS A 78 15.29 -19.50 15.90
CA LYS A 78 16.26 -20.02 16.87
C LYS A 78 15.83 -19.58 18.27
N LYS A 79 15.65 -20.54 19.19
CA LYS A 79 15.54 -20.23 20.63
C LYS A 79 16.86 -19.60 21.06
N HIS A 80 16.83 -18.33 21.44
CA HIS A 80 17.94 -17.65 22.12
C HIS A 80 18.04 -18.12 23.57
#